data_AF-A0A925NX83-F1
#
_entry.id   AF-A0A925NX83-F1
#
_cell.length_a   1.000
_cell.length_b   1.000
_cell.length_c   1.000
_cell.angle_alpha   90.00
_cell.angle_beta   90.00
_cell.angle_gamma   90.00
#
_symmetry.space_group_name_H-M   'P 1'
#
loop_
_entity.id
_entity.type
_entity.pdbx_description
1 polymer ?
#
loop_
_entity_poly.entity_id
_entity_poly.type
_entity_poly.pdbx_seq_one_letter_code
_entity_poly.pdbx_strand_id
1 'polypeptide(L)' 'MILRERLFELTGEAKRRQDLIRHGKYNNQWTTNMLNGKLPSDPYRILMPIPQTQMDANPDLVQNAGY' A
#
# COMPACT_ATOMS: atom_id res chain seq x y z
N MET A 1 13.33 -4.01 15.50
CA MET A 1 12.62 -3.98 16.79
C MET A 1 11.23 -3.36 16.64
N ILE A 2 11.09 -2.08 16.28
CA ILE A 2 9.77 -1.39 16.31
C ILE A 2 8.68 -1.96 15.39
N LEU A 3 9.01 -2.34 14.15
CA LEU A 3 8.00 -2.83 13.18
C LEU A 3 7.36 -4.16 13.60
N ARG A 4 8.09 -4.99 14.37
CA ARG A 4 7.60 -6.28 14.85
C ARG A 4 6.69 -6.09 16.06
N GLU A 5 7.05 -5.24 17.01
CA GLU A 5 6.20 -4.92 18.16
C GLU A 5 4.85 -4.34 17.70
N ARG A 6 4.88 -3.38 16.76
CA ARG A 6 3.65 -2.80 16.21
C ARG A 6 2.78 -3.79 15.43
N LEU A 7 3.38 -4.85 14.87
CA LEU A 7 2.61 -5.92 14.24
C LEU A 7 1.77 -6.65 15.29
N PHE A 8 2.35 -7.01 16.43
CA PHE A 8 1.63 -7.72 17.48
C PHE A 8 0.61 -6.82 18.17
N GLU A 9 1.05 -5.64 18.63
CA GLU A 9 0.24 -4.72 19.43
C GLU A 9 -1.00 -4.22 18.67
N LEU A 10 -0.86 -3.88 17.39
CA LEU A 10 -1.90 -3.22 16.60
C LEU A 10 -2.53 -4.16 15.55
N THR A 11 -2.55 -5.46 15.87
CA THR A 11 -3.18 -6.47 15.00
C THR A 11 -4.66 -6.15 14.85
N GLY A 12 -5.16 -6.11 13.61
CA GLY A 12 -6.58 -5.81 13.33
C GLY A 12 -6.92 -4.32 13.27
N GLU A 13 -6.01 -3.41 13.60
CA GLU A 13 -6.27 -1.96 13.66
C GLU A 13 -5.87 -1.20 12.39
N ALA A 14 -5.73 -1.90 11.26
CA ALA A 14 -5.37 -1.32 9.96
C ALA A 14 -4.05 -0.51 9.92
N LYS A 15 -3.13 -0.71 10.87
CA LYS A 15 -1.83 -0.01 10.89
C LYS A 15 -0.77 -0.63 9.99
N ARG A 16 -0.94 -1.90 9.64
CA ARG A 16 0.08 -2.70 8.96
C ARG A 16 0.53 -2.12 7.63
N ARG A 17 -0.39 -1.64 6.79
CA ARG A 17 -0.05 -1.06 5.47
C ARG A 17 0.88 0.15 5.62
N GLN A 18 0.50 1.11 6.46
CA GLN A 18 1.26 2.34 6.63
C GLN A 18 2.66 2.06 7.20
N ASP A 19 2.74 1.16 8.18
CA ASP A 19 4.03 0.80 8.79
C ASP A 19 4.95 0.10 7.79
N LEU A 20 4.41 -0.79 6.95
CA LEU A 20 5.18 -1.42 5.89
C LEU A 20 5.66 -0.42 4.82
N ILE A 21 4.85 0.57 4.45
CA ILE A 21 5.23 1.61 3.48
C ILE A 21 6.39 2.44 4.04
N ARG A 22 6.28 2.94 5.29
CA ARG A 22 7.34 3.74 5.93
C ARG A 22 8.67 2.99 6.06
N HIS A 23 8.62 1.67 6.20
CA HIS A 23 9.81 0.83 6.30
C HIS A 23 10.26 0.24 4.95
N GLY A 24 9.66 0.65 3.83
CA GLY A 24 10.02 0.17 2.50
C GLY A 24 9.78 -1.34 2.28
N LYS A 25 8.86 -1.94 3.04
CA LYS A 25 8.57 -3.39 3.01
C LYS A 25 7.21 -3.73 2.41
N TYR A 26 6.42 -2.75 1.97
CA TYR A 26 5.04 -2.96 1.50
C TYR A 26 4.94 -3.79 0.22
N ASN A 27 5.81 -3.54 -0.76
CA ASN A 27 5.81 -4.26 -2.04
C ASN A 27 6.61 -5.58 -2.01
N ASN A 28 7.11 -5.99 -0.85
CA ASN A 28 7.90 -7.21 -0.75
C ASN A 28 7.04 -8.44 -1.06
N GLN A 29 7.66 -9.46 -1.64
CA GLN A 29 6.98 -10.69 -2.04
C GLN A 29 6.15 -11.32 -0.91
N TRP A 30 6.65 -11.30 0.33
CA TRP A 30 5.94 -11.85 1.49
C TRP A 30 4.67 -11.07 1.87
N THR A 31 4.66 -9.75 1.69
CA THR A 31 3.52 -8.88 2.05
C THR A 31 2.48 -8.82 0.95
N THR A 32 2.88 -9.04 -0.31
CA THR A 32 1.97 -9.04 -1.47
C THR A 32 1.47 -10.43 -1.83
N ASN A 33 2.16 -11.51 -1.41
CA ASN A 33 1.92 -12.87 -1.91
C ASN A 33 1.81 -13.95 -0.83
N MET A 34 0.91 -13.77 0.14
CA MET A 34 0.69 -14.79 1.18
C MET A 34 0.09 -16.11 0.67
N LEU A 35 -0.39 -16.20 -0.59
CA LEU A 35 -1.15 -17.38 -1.04
C LEU A 35 -0.73 -18.05 -2.35
N ASN A 36 0.08 -17.47 -3.26
CA ASN A 36 0.23 -18.06 -4.62
C ASN A 36 1.54 -17.72 -5.39
N GLY A 37 2.69 -17.52 -4.74
CA GLY A 37 3.98 -17.48 -5.44
C GLY A 37 4.16 -16.37 -6.51
N LYS A 38 3.31 -15.35 -6.52
CA LYS A 38 3.37 -14.25 -7.49
C LYS A 38 4.60 -13.36 -7.23
N LEU A 39 4.94 -12.53 -8.22
CA LEU A 39 6.03 -11.55 -8.15
C LEU A 39 5.66 -10.37 -7.21
N PRO A 40 6.65 -9.57 -6.75
CA PRO A 40 6.40 -8.31 -6.05
C PRO A 40 5.37 -7.45 -6.78
N SER A 41 4.54 -6.73 -6.03
CA SER A 41 3.63 -5.73 -6.59
C SER A 41 4.39 -4.63 -7.32
N ASP A 42 3.81 -4.08 -8.38
CA ASP A 42 4.33 -2.90 -9.06
C ASP A 42 4.54 -1.75 -8.04
N PRO A 43 5.64 -0.97 -8.16
CA PRO A 43 6.01 0.05 -7.19
C PRO A 43 4.93 1.09 -6.89
N TYR A 44 4.15 1.46 -7.91
CA TYR A 44 3.15 2.53 -7.83
C TYR A 44 1.96 2.19 -6.92
N ARG A 45 1.73 0.91 -6.59
CA ARG A 45 0.60 0.47 -5.73
C ARG A 45 0.77 0.78 -4.24
N ILE A 46 1.87 1.46 -3.88
CA ILE A 46 2.05 2.12 -2.58
C ILE A 46 0.99 3.20 -2.37
N LEU A 47 0.59 3.89 -3.44
CA LEU A 47 -0.53 4.83 -3.45
C LEU A 47 -1.77 4.12 -3.98
N MET A 48 -2.95 4.58 -3.56
CA MET A 48 -4.21 4.16 -4.15
C MET A 48 -4.54 5.08 -5.32
N PRO A 49 -5.35 4.67 -6.31
CA PRO A 49 -5.83 5.59 -7.32
C PRO A 49 -6.69 6.67 -6.67
N ILE A 50 -6.61 7.89 -7.22
CA ILE A 50 -7.61 8.92 -6.97
C ILE A 50 -8.94 8.40 -7.53
N PRO A 51 -10.05 8.43 -6.76
CA PRO A 51 -11.33 7.93 -7.24
C PRO A 51 -11.79 8.62 -8.52
N GLN A 52 -12.34 7.86 -9.47
CA GLN A 52 -12.78 8.40 -10.77
C GLN A 52 -13.78 9.55 -10.62
N THR A 53 -14.71 9.43 -9.67
CA THR A 53 -15.68 10.51 -9.39
C THR A 53 -15.03 11.82 -8.97
N GLN A 54 -13.85 11.79 -8.35
CA GLN A 54 -13.09 12.98 -8.00
C GLN A 54 -12.35 13.53 -9.23
N MET A 55 -11.77 12.66 -10.07
CA MET A 55 -11.13 13.04 -11.33
C MET A 55 -12.12 13.70 -12.29
N ASP A 56 -13.35 13.18 -12.39
CA ASP A 56 -14.40 13.75 -13.24
C ASP A 56 -14.91 15.10 -12.70
N ALA A 57 -14.90 15.28 -11.38
CA ALA A 57 -15.40 16.49 -10.72
C ALA A 57 -14.41 17.65 -10.73
N ASN A 58 -13.11 17.37 -10.78
CA ASN A 58 -12.06 18.40 -10.77
C ASN A 58 -11.01 18.15 -11.86
N PRO A 59 -11.03 18.93 -12.96
CA PRO A 59 -10.10 18.75 -14.07
C PRO A 59 -8.65 19.10 -13.73
N ASP A 60 -8.39 19.80 -12.62
CA ASP A 60 -7.03 20.13 -12.16
C ASP A 60 -6.36 18.95 -11.42
N LEU A 61 -7.10 17.88 -11.09
CA LEU A 61 -6.52 16.70 -10.48
C LEU A 61 -5.74 15.87 -11.50
N VAL A 62 -4.54 15.47 -11.10
CA VAL A 62 -3.68 14.55 -11.86
C VAL A 62 -3.65 13.21 -11.13
N GLN A 63 -3.89 12.12 -11.86
CA GLN A 63 -3.86 10.77 -11.29
C GLN A 63 -2.47 10.42 -10.74
N ASN A 64 -2.45 9.60 -9.69
CA ASN A 64 -1.20 9.02 -9.18
C ASN A 64 -0.52 8.21 -10.27
N ALA A 65 0.77 8.48 -10.53
CA ALA A 65 1.51 7.86 -11.62
C ALA A 65 1.40 6.33 -11.61
N GLY A 66 1.03 5.74 -12.76
CA GLY A 66 0.85 4.29 -12.94
C GLY A 66 -0.59 3.79 -12.78
N TYR A 67 -1.51 4.64 -12.32
CA TYR A 67 -2.96 4.39 -12.34
C TYR A 67 -3.65 5.07 -13.52
#